data_AF-A0A815AAD0-F1
#
_entry.id   AF-A0A815AAD0-F1
#
_cell.length_a   1.000
_cell.length_b   1.000
_cell.length_c   1.000
_cell.angle_alpha   90.00
_cell.angle_beta   90.00
_cell.angle_gamma   90.00
#
_symmetry.space_group_name_H-M   'P 1'
#
loop_
_entity.id
_entity.type
_entity.pdbx_description
1 polymer ?
#
loop_
_entity_poly.entity_id
_entity_poly.type
_entity_poly.pdbx_seq_one_letter_code
_entity_poly.pdbx_strand_id
1 'polypeptide(L)'
;MLRHRRFILILNLSLSCFLIIFLILQSNERNPALINYCLINNITSSKEFYSNLVYIPTLNILFCDVPKAASTNLRRLLYGYLNQSNSFTNLDRKQIWLDHKDFFKKYYLTKTNFEFILNNSNRNLFKFLLVRHPFQRIYSVYYDKFVNNHIDDTLSGWKQLEEDILLQMNTNQTLLTIRRNDIKLDFRTFLLYIIDSIKRNQLINSHWEQIVQRCAFCSIDYNLIGKIENFHQDKKFLLKKLNQNYNKIILKFPSKEIDKQSKKQILLNDSQLIQFFRDTIQNDDDFEILIDYYKPDFQLFNYEIPNL
;
A
#
# COMPACT_ATOMS: atom_id res chain seq x y z
N MET A 1 -17.68 -48.31 14.52
CA MET A 1 -16.88 -47.44 13.62
C MET A 1 -17.14 -45.92 13.77
N LEU A 2 -17.80 -45.44 14.85
CA LEU A 2 -18.16 -44.01 15.05
C LEU A 2 -17.35 -43.29 16.16
N ARG A 3 -16.60 -44.01 17.00
CA ARG A 3 -15.84 -43.44 18.14
C ARG A 3 -14.47 -42.85 17.73
N HIS A 4 -13.82 -43.39 16.69
CA HIS A 4 -12.52 -42.88 16.20
C HIS A 4 -12.62 -41.57 15.40
N ARG A 5 -13.76 -41.28 14.73
CA ARG A 5 -13.93 -40.04 13.96
C ARG A 5 -14.08 -38.79 14.84
N ARG A 6 -14.66 -38.92 16.06
CA ARG A 6 -14.74 -37.81 17.03
C ARG A 6 -13.38 -37.45 17.64
N PHE A 7 -12.53 -38.44 17.90
CA PHE A 7 -11.17 -38.20 18.42
C PHE A 7 -10.27 -37.49 17.39
N ILE A 8 -10.35 -37.86 16.11
CA ILE A 8 -9.59 -37.20 15.03
C ILE A 8 -10.10 -35.76 14.78
N LEU A 9 -11.41 -35.51 14.90
CA LEU A 9 -11.95 -34.15 14.81
C LEU A 9 -11.47 -33.28 15.98
N ILE A 10 -11.46 -33.81 17.21
CA ILE A 10 -11.02 -33.08 18.40
C ILE A 10 -9.51 -32.79 18.35
N LEU A 11 -8.68 -33.74 17.87
CA LEU A 11 -7.24 -33.52 17.67
C LEU A 11 -6.94 -32.49 16.55
N ASN A 12 -7.71 -32.47 15.46
CA ASN A 12 -7.53 -31.48 14.38
C ASN A 12 -8.05 -30.08 14.77
N LEU A 13 -9.13 -30.01 15.55
CA LEU A 13 -9.59 -28.77 16.18
C LEU A 13 -8.56 -28.25 17.18
N SER A 14 -7.92 -29.12 17.97
CA SER A 14 -6.85 -28.69 18.88
C SER A 14 -5.59 -28.28 18.13
N LEU A 15 -5.12 -28.99 17.09
CA LEU A 15 -3.93 -28.58 16.34
C LEU A 15 -4.14 -27.26 15.58
N SER A 16 -5.30 -27.07 14.95
CA SER A 16 -5.62 -25.81 14.27
C SER A 16 -5.80 -24.66 15.26
N CYS A 17 -6.38 -24.91 16.44
CA CYS A 17 -6.48 -23.91 17.50
C CYS A 17 -5.11 -23.62 18.12
N PHE A 18 -4.23 -24.62 18.28
CA PHE A 18 -2.85 -24.44 18.73
C PHE A 18 -2.00 -23.71 17.69
N LEU A 19 -2.14 -23.98 16.39
CA LEU A 19 -1.49 -23.21 15.31
C LEU A 19 -1.99 -21.76 15.27
N ILE A 20 -3.30 -21.55 15.43
CA ILE A 20 -3.89 -20.20 15.48
C ILE A 20 -3.44 -19.49 16.77
N ILE A 21 -3.41 -20.16 17.92
CA ILE A 21 -2.91 -19.63 19.18
C ILE A 21 -1.40 -19.40 19.10
N PHE A 22 -0.62 -20.24 18.42
CA PHE A 22 0.82 -20.05 18.23
C PHE A 22 1.11 -18.89 17.26
N LEU A 23 0.33 -18.74 16.18
CA LEU A 23 0.36 -17.57 15.29
C LEU A 23 -0.09 -16.28 16.00
N ILE A 24 -1.07 -16.37 16.91
CA ILE A 24 -1.55 -15.24 17.73
C ILE A 24 -0.54 -14.91 18.84
N LEU A 25 0.10 -15.90 19.45
CA LEU A 25 1.11 -15.70 20.50
C LEU A 25 2.44 -15.18 19.91
N GLN A 26 2.81 -15.60 18.70
CA GLN A 26 3.89 -14.95 17.93
C GLN A 26 3.57 -13.50 17.51
N SER A 27 2.31 -13.06 17.60
CA SER A 27 1.88 -11.72 17.15
C SER A 27 1.87 -10.63 18.24
N ASN A 28 2.23 -10.98 19.49
CA ASN A 28 2.23 -10.03 20.62
C ASN A 28 3.63 -9.60 21.09
N GLU A 29 4.70 -10.23 20.60
CA GLU A 29 6.07 -9.75 20.76
C GLU A 29 6.60 -9.37 19.39
N ARG A 30 7.13 -8.14 19.25
CA ARG A 30 7.82 -7.75 18.02
C ARG A 30 8.92 -8.75 17.74
N ASN A 31 8.90 -9.33 16.53
CA ASN A 31 9.94 -10.24 16.08
C ASN A 31 11.32 -9.56 16.24
N PRO A 32 12.20 -10.05 17.13
CA PRO A 32 13.50 -9.43 17.40
C PRO A 32 14.38 -9.31 16.15
N ALA A 33 14.19 -10.22 15.18
CA ALA A 33 14.89 -10.15 13.90
C ALA A 33 14.49 -8.91 13.07
N LEU A 34 13.23 -8.47 13.13
CA LEU A 34 12.76 -7.27 12.43
C LEU A 34 13.31 -5.99 13.07
N ILE A 35 13.34 -5.92 14.40
CA ILE A 35 13.93 -4.78 15.12
C ILE A 35 15.41 -4.68 14.76
N ASN A 36 16.14 -5.80 14.84
CA ASN A 36 17.56 -5.83 14.49
C ASN A 36 17.79 -5.45 13.02
N TYR A 37 16.96 -5.93 12.10
CA TYR A 37 17.04 -5.54 10.70
C TYR A 37 16.88 -4.02 10.51
N CYS A 38 15.89 -3.41 11.16
CA CYS A 38 15.69 -1.97 11.10
C CYS A 38 16.87 -1.18 11.66
N LEU A 39 17.45 -1.64 12.78
CA LEU A 39 18.62 -1.00 13.41
C LEU A 39 19.87 -1.13 12.53
N ILE A 40 20.17 -2.34 12.04
CA ILE A 40 21.36 -2.61 11.22
C ILE A 40 21.33 -1.80 9.91
N ASN A 41 20.15 -1.65 9.31
CA ASN A 41 19.98 -0.95 8.04
C ASN A 41 19.62 0.54 8.20
N ASN A 42 19.67 1.08 9.42
CA ASN A 42 19.31 2.47 9.73
C ASN A 42 17.96 2.91 9.13
N ILE A 43 16.97 2.01 9.12
CA ILE A 43 15.65 2.30 8.56
C ILE A 43 14.92 3.23 9.51
N THR A 44 14.77 4.48 9.08
CA THR A 44 14.04 5.50 9.82
C THR A 44 12.72 5.80 9.13
N SER A 45 11.70 6.07 9.93
CA SER A 45 10.41 6.52 9.41
C SER A 45 10.55 7.91 8.79
N SER A 46 9.69 8.23 7.82
CA SER A 46 9.62 9.59 7.30
C SER A 46 9.25 10.57 8.42
N LYS A 47 9.74 11.82 8.34
CA LYS A 47 9.60 12.84 9.40
C LYS A 47 8.16 13.04 9.90
N GLU A 48 7.19 12.84 9.02
CA GLU A 48 5.76 13.02 9.30
C GLU A 48 4.94 11.76 9.06
N PHE A 49 5.53 10.57 9.23
CA PHE A 49 4.85 9.29 8.96
C PHE A 49 3.48 9.16 9.64
N TYR A 50 3.30 9.79 10.81
CA TYR A 50 2.04 9.82 11.56
C TYR A 50 0.86 10.31 10.72
N SER A 51 1.11 11.27 9.84
CA SER A 51 0.09 11.84 8.94
C SER A 51 -0.41 10.85 7.89
N ASN A 52 0.26 9.70 7.73
CA ASN A 52 -0.16 8.60 6.88
C ASN A 52 -0.98 7.55 7.65
N LEU A 53 -1.06 7.64 8.98
CA LEU A 53 -1.78 6.69 9.81
C LEU A 53 -3.21 7.16 10.05
N VAL A 54 -4.15 6.23 9.92
CA VAL A 54 -5.57 6.45 10.11
C VAL A 54 -6.05 5.60 11.27
N TYR A 55 -6.60 6.26 12.29
CA TYR A 55 -7.22 5.62 13.44
C TYR A 55 -8.74 5.81 13.39
N ILE A 56 -9.50 4.71 13.44
CA ILE A 56 -10.96 4.74 13.48
C ILE A 56 -11.44 4.18 14.83
N PRO A 57 -11.80 5.04 15.79
CA PRO A 57 -12.16 4.62 17.15
C PRO A 57 -13.34 3.65 17.20
N THR A 58 -14.35 3.86 16.36
CA THR A 58 -15.58 3.04 16.33
C THR A 58 -15.35 1.60 15.90
N LEU A 59 -14.27 1.33 15.16
CA LEU A 59 -13.84 -0.02 14.76
C LEU A 59 -12.65 -0.51 15.59
N ASN A 60 -12.05 0.36 16.40
CA ASN A 60 -10.80 0.16 17.11
C ASN A 60 -9.70 -0.40 16.18
N ILE A 61 -9.49 0.28 15.05
CA ILE A 61 -8.47 -0.07 14.05
C ILE A 61 -7.50 1.06 13.79
N LEU A 62 -6.25 0.70 13.50
CA LEU A 62 -5.21 1.59 13.02
C LEU A 62 -4.63 1.01 11.73
N PHE A 63 -4.51 1.82 10.68
CA PHE A 63 -3.82 1.39 9.46
C PHE A 63 -3.03 2.53 8.84
N CYS A 64 -2.04 2.18 8.01
CA CYS A 64 -1.32 3.16 7.20
C CYS A 64 -1.98 3.29 5.81
N ASP A 65 -2.20 4.51 5.36
CA ASP A 65 -2.70 4.80 4.02
C ASP A 65 -1.56 4.76 2.99
N VAL A 66 -1.41 3.60 2.35
CA VAL A 66 -0.38 3.35 1.33
C VAL A 66 -0.97 3.59 -0.07
N PRO A 67 -0.48 4.58 -0.83
CA PRO A 67 -0.91 4.78 -2.20
C PRO A 67 -0.70 3.53 -3.05
N LYS A 68 -1.70 3.23 -3.89
CA LYS A 68 -1.68 2.11 -4.84
C LYS A 68 -1.59 0.70 -4.24
N ALA A 69 -1.65 0.57 -2.91
CA ALA A 69 -1.84 -0.69 -2.19
C ALA A 69 -3.29 -0.80 -1.67
N ALA A 70 -4.27 -0.68 -2.58
CA ALA A 70 -5.71 -0.73 -2.30
C ALA A 70 -6.30 0.35 -1.37
N SER A 71 -5.53 1.37 -0.99
CA SER A 71 -5.93 2.53 -0.16
C SER A 71 -7.28 3.14 -0.53
N THR A 72 -7.50 3.45 -1.81
CA THR A 72 -8.79 4.00 -2.25
C THR A 72 -9.95 3.07 -1.92
N ASN A 73 -9.84 1.77 -2.24
CA ASN A 73 -10.91 0.79 -1.99
C ASN A 73 -11.16 0.58 -0.49
N LEU A 74 -10.11 0.59 0.34
CA LEU A 74 -10.22 0.55 1.79
C LEU A 74 -10.96 1.78 2.31
N ARG A 75 -10.65 2.98 1.81
CA ARG A 75 -11.38 4.19 2.15
C ARG A 75 -12.85 4.14 1.72
N ARG A 76 -13.20 3.56 0.56
CA ARG A 76 -14.62 3.38 0.16
C ARG A 76 -15.38 2.50 1.14
N LEU A 77 -14.74 1.40 1.56
CA LEU A 77 -15.30 0.48 2.56
C LEU A 77 -15.57 1.21 3.88
N LEU A 78 -14.58 1.95 4.38
CA LEU A 78 -14.65 2.67 5.65
C LEU A 78 -15.60 3.87 5.59
N TYR A 79 -15.65 4.58 4.47
CA TYR A 79 -16.54 5.72 4.29
C TYR A 79 -18.00 5.28 4.40
N GLY A 80 -18.39 4.21 3.70
CA GLY A 80 -19.75 3.71 3.83
C GLY A 80 -20.05 3.30 5.28
N TYR A 81 -19.07 2.72 5.99
CA TYR A 81 -19.25 2.30 7.38
C TYR A 81 -19.51 3.49 8.30
N LEU A 82 -18.72 4.55 8.13
CA LEU A 82 -18.80 5.76 8.93
C LEU A 82 -19.97 6.66 8.51
N ASN A 83 -20.47 6.51 7.28
CA ASN A 83 -21.53 7.32 6.69
C ASN A 83 -22.69 6.46 6.17
N GLN A 84 -23.47 5.91 7.11
CA GLN A 84 -24.54 4.91 6.87
C GLN A 84 -25.69 5.40 5.97
N SER A 85 -25.80 6.70 5.69
CA SER A 85 -26.80 7.27 4.78
C SER A 85 -26.54 6.99 3.31
N ASN A 86 -25.31 6.61 2.94
CA ASN A 86 -24.91 6.36 1.56
C ASN A 86 -24.78 4.86 1.27
N SER A 87 -25.42 4.39 0.20
CA SER A 87 -25.27 3.00 -0.25
C SER A 87 -23.80 2.69 -0.60
N PHE A 88 -23.22 1.76 0.15
CA PHE A 88 -21.83 1.27 0.02
C PHE A 88 -21.46 0.78 -1.38
N THR A 89 -22.45 0.39 -2.20
CA THR A 89 -22.21 -0.31 -3.47
C THR A 89 -21.95 0.61 -4.66
N ASN A 90 -22.22 1.91 -4.54
CA ASN A 90 -22.21 2.84 -5.69
C ASN A 90 -21.34 4.11 -5.53
N LEU A 91 -20.51 4.22 -4.48
CA LEU A 91 -19.63 5.40 -4.32
C LEU A 91 -18.57 5.44 -5.42
N ASP A 92 -18.65 6.44 -6.31
CA ASP A 92 -17.68 6.63 -7.39
C ASP A 92 -16.31 7.08 -6.84
N ARG A 93 -15.21 6.66 -7.47
CA ARG A 93 -13.85 7.05 -7.06
C ARG A 93 -13.65 8.55 -7.04
N LYS A 94 -14.23 9.29 -7.99
CA LYS A 94 -14.06 10.74 -8.09
C LYS A 94 -14.80 11.44 -6.95
N GLN A 95 -16.02 11.00 -6.64
CA GLN A 95 -16.79 11.53 -5.51
C GLN A 95 -16.08 11.28 -4.18
N ILE A 96 -15.52 10.09 -4.04
CA ILE A 96 -14.70 9.72 -2.91
C ILE A 96 -13.46 10.63 -2.88
N TRP A 97 -12.69 10.77 -3.96
CA TRP A 97 -11.54 11.69 -4.06
C TRP A 97 -11.83 13.17 -3.75
N LEU A 98 -12.96 13.69 -4.20
CA LEU A 98 -13.37 15.08 -3.98
C LEU A 98 -13.84 15.35 -2.53
N ASP A 99 -14.52 14.41 -1.88
CA ASP A 99 -14.96 14.52 -0.47
C ASP A 99 -13.88 14.08 0.54
N HIS A 100 -12.77 13.48 0.07
CA HIS A 100 -11.83 12.70 0.90
C HIS A 100 -11.00 13.49 1.88
N LYS A 101 -10.49 14.66 1.47
CA LYS A 101 -9.50 15.37 2.30
C LYS A 101 -10.13 15.80 3.62
N ASP A 102 -11.40 16.16 3.60
CA ASP A 102 -12.09 16.70 4.77
C ASP A 102 -12.77 15.61 5.60
N PHE A 103 -13.42 14.62 4.99
CA PHE A 103 -14.10 13.56 5.74
C PHE A 103 -13.11 12.72 6.58
N PHE A 104 -12.02 12.28 5.95
CA PHE A 104 -11.04 11.43 6.61
C PHE A 104 -10.03 12.22 7.46
N LYS A 105 -9.93 13.55 7.29
CA LYS A 105 -8.95 14.40 7.99
C LYS A 105 -8.90 14.14 9.49
N LYS A 106 -10.07 14.03 10.11
CA LYS A 106 -10.24 13.85 11.56
C LYS A 106 -9.77 12.48 12.07
N TYR A 107 -9.57 11.50 11.18
CA TYR A 107 -9.08 10.17 11.53
C TYR A 107 -7.58 10.01 11.30
N TYR A 108 -6.96 10.91 10.53
CA TYR A 108 -5.51 10.92 10.40
C TYR A 108 -4.85 11.37 11.70
N LEU A 109 -3.74 10.72 12.04
CA LEU A 109 -3.04 11.03 13.27
C LEU A 109 -2.15 12.27 13.11
N THR A 110 -2.10 13.05 14.19
CA THR A 110 -1.06 14.04 14.44
C THR A 110 0.04 13.41 15.27
N LYS A 111 1.20 14.07 15.38
CA LYS A 111 2.29 13.63 16.28
C LYS A 111 1.79 13.40 17.72
N THR A 112 1.00 14.34 18.24
CA THR A 112 0.45 14.27 19.62
C THR A 112 -0.47 13.08 19.80
N ASN A 113 -1.35 12.83 18.83
CA ASN A 113 -2.35 11.79 18.96
C ASN A 113 -1.76 10.40 18.71
N PHE A 114 -0.72 10.28 17.90
CA PHE A 114 -0.04 9.01 17.70
C PHE A 114 0.53 8.43 18.99
N GLU A 115 1.31 9.23 19.74
CA GLU A 115 1.92 8.78 20.99
C GLU A 115 0.85 8.40 22.02
N PHE A 116 -0.21 9.22 22.11
CA PHE A 116 -1.34 8.94 22.96
C PHE A 116 -2.03 7.62 22.59
N ILE A 117 -2.33 7.39 21.31
CA ILE A 117 -3.00 6.16 20.85
C ILE A 117 -2.11 4.95 21.07
N LEU A 118 -0.81 5.00 20.78
CA LEU A 118 0.07 3.84 21.02
C LEU A 118 0.21 3.52 22.51
N ASN A 119 0.28 4.53 23.39
CA ASN A 119 0.47 4.31 24.81
C ASN A 119 -0.83 3.94 25.56
N ASN A 120 -1.98 4.43 25.10
CA ASN A 120 -3.27 4.28 25.79
C ASN A 120 -4.27 3.38 25.06
N SER A 121 -3.89 2.84 23.89
CA SER A 121 -4.77 1.89 23.22
C SER A 121 -4.92 0.61 24.02
N ASN A 122 -6.17 0.17 24.16
CA ASN A 122 -6.46 -1.12 24.78
C ASN A 122 -5.76 -2.25 24.00
N ARG A 123 -5.47 -3.37 24.67
CA ARG A 123 -4.84 -4.58 24.08
C ARG A 123 -5.52 -5.13 22.81
N ASN A 124 -6.72 -4.65 22.48
CA ASN A 124 -7.53 -5.08 21.35
C ASN A 124 -7.45 -4.15 20.12
N LEU A 125 -6.60 -3.10 20.12
CA LEU A 125 -6.40 -2.27 18.93
C LEU A 125 -5.84 -3.11 17.78
N PHE A 126 -6.62 -3.22 16.70
CA PHE A 126 -6.20 -3.98 15.53
C PHE A 126 -5.44 -3.10 14.54
N LYS A 127 -4.13 -3.28 14.49
CA LYS A 127 -3.21 -2.58 13.59
C LYS A 127 -3.00 -3.41 12.34
N PHE A 128 -3.25 -2.87 11.16
CA PHE A 128 -2.96 -3.58 9.91
C PHE A 128 -2.31 -2.69 8.86
N LEU A 129 -1.58 -3.32 7.95
CA LEU A 129 -0.91 -2.68 6.83
C LEU A 129 -1.26 -3.45 5.56
N LEU A 130 -1.63 -2.74 4.50
CA LEU A 130 -1.77 -3.34 3.17
C LEU A 130 -0.58 -2.90 2.32
N VAL A 131 0.11 -3.88 1.75
CA VAL A 131 1.32 -3.67 0.95
C VAL A 131 1.13 -4.19 -0.46
N ARG A 132 2.03 -3.78 -1.34
CA ARG A 132 2.11 -4.22 -2.72
C ARG A 132 3.57 -4.36 -3.11
N HIS A 133 3.88 -5.29 -4.00
CA HIS A 133 5.18 -5.43 -4.63
C HIS A 133 5.63 -4.06 -5.16
N PRO A 134 6.86 -3.59 -4.82
CA PRO A 134 7.32 -2.24 -5.16
C PRO A 134 7.14 -1.88 -6.64
N PHE A 135 7.55 -2.77 -7.55
CA PHE A 135 7.42 -2.57 -8.99
C PHE A 135 5.97 -2.53 -9.48
N GLN A 136 5.10 -3.40 -8.98
CA GLN A 136 3.68 -3.31 -9.34
C GLN A 136 3.05 -2.01 -8.84
N ARG A 137 3.52 -1.48 -7.71
CA ARG A 137 3.07 -0.20 -7.16
C ARG A 137 3.48 0.95 -8.08
N ILE A 138 4.75 1.01 -8.50
CA ILE A 138 5.26 2.01 -9.46
C ILE A 138 4.47 1.97 -10.76
N TYR A 139 4.31 0.79 -11.36
CA TYR A 139 3.55 0.64 -12.61
C TYR A 139 2.09 1.08 -12.43
N SER A 140 1.49 0.75 -11.29
CA SER A 140 0.13 1.17 -10.97
C SER A 140 -0.01 2.69 -10.82
N VAL A 141 1.02 3.40 -10.35
CA VAL A 141 1.05 4.88 -10.39
C VAL A 141 1.06 5.33 -11.84
N TYR A 142 2.03 4.85 -12.61
CA TYR A 142 2.22 5.27 -14.00
C TYR A 142 0.94 5.16 -14.81
N TYR A 143 0.33 3.98 -14.82
CA TYR A 143 -0.88 3.73 -15.59
C TYR A 143 -2.10 4.52 -15.08
N ASP A 144 -2.20 4.72 -13.77
CA ASP A 144 -3.33 5.46 -13.19
C ASP A 144 -3.21 6.97 -13.41
N LYS A 145 -2.01 7.53 -13.36
CA LYS A 145 -1.77 8.99 -13.35
C LYS A 145 -1.38 9.55 -14.71
N PHE A 146 -0.54 8.84 -15.45
CA PHE A 146 0.06 9.31 -16.70
C PHE A 146 -0.40 8.53 -17.93
N VAL A 147 -1.41 7.65 -17.81
CA VAL A 147 -1.99 6.97 -18.99
C VAL A 147 -3.50 7.14 -19.02
N ASN A 148 -4.20 6.84 -17.91
CA ASN A 148 -5.67 6.93 -17.87
C ASN A 148 -6.21 8.33 -17.56
N ASN A 149 -5.47 9.14 -16.81
CA ASN A 149 -5.97 10.39 -16.21
C ASN A 149 -5.67 11.65 -17.05
N HIS A 150 -5.18 11.53 -18.30
CA HIS A 150 -4.77 12.69 -19.09
C HIS A 150 -5.88 13.73 -19.40
N ILE A 151 -7.17 13.38 -19.24
CA ILE A 151 -8.26 14.18 -19.80
C ILE A 151 -8.95 15.09 -18.76
N ASP A 152 -8.81 14.86 -17.45
CA ASP A 152 -9.75 15.47 -16.47
C ASP A 152 -9.14 15.93 -15.12
N ASP A 153 -7.82 16.10 -15.02
CA ASP A 153 -7.13 16.17 -13.72
C ASP A 153 -6.20 17.40 -13.52
N THR A 154 -6.55 18.57 -14.07
CA THR A 154 -5.82 19.83 -13.79
C THR A 154 -5.82 20.21 -12.30
N LEU A 155 -6.75 19.68 -11.50
CA LEU A 155 -6.91 20.00 -10.07
C LEU A 155 -6.01 19.19 -9.14
N SER A 156 -5.44 18.06 -9.57
CA SER A 156 -4.61 17.21 -8.69
C SER A 156 -3.11 17.45 -8.79
N GLY A 157 -2.66 18.25 -9.76
CA GLY A 157 -1.23 18.50 -10.02
C GLY A 157 -0.50 17.41 -10.81
N TRP A 158 -1.14 16.29 -11.16
CA TRP A 158 -0.48 15.21 -11.92
C TRP A 158 -0.02 15.63 -13.31
N LYS A 159 -0.79 16.48 -14.00
CA LYS A 159 -0.41 17.03 -15.30
C LYS A 159 0.83 17.92 -15.21
N GLN A 160 0.87 18.81 -14.20
CA GLN A 160 2.05 19.64 -13.96
C GLN A 160 3.28 18.79 -13.67
N LEU A 161 3.12 17.75 -12.83
CA LEU A 161 4.21 16.82 -12.53
C LEU A 161 4.69 16.06 -13.77
N GLU A 162 3.79 15.66 -14.67
CA GLU A 162 4.16 15.06 -15.96
C GLU A 162 5.03 16.01 -16.79
N GLU A 163 4.62 17.28 -16.91
CA GLU A 163 5.37 18.33 -17.61
C GLU A 163 6.74 18.58 -16.96
N ASP A 164 6.81 18.67 -15.64
CA ASP A 164 8.04 18.87 -14.88
C ASP A 164 9.02 17.69 -15.08
N ILE A 165 8.51 16.45 -15.07
CA ILE A 165 9.31 15.25 -15.35
C ILE A 165 9.88 15.32 -16.77
N LEU A 166 9.05 15.60 -17.76
CA LEU A 166 9.48 15.68 -19.16
C LEU A 166 10.52 16.78 -19.38
N LEU A 167 10.38 17.93 -18.72
CA LEU A 167 11.35 19.03 -18.77
C LEU A 167 12.68 18.65 -18.10
N GLN A 168 12.61 17.97 -16.96
CA GLN A 168 13.81 17.55 -16.24
C GLN A 168 14.60 16.48 -17.00
N MET A 169 13.90 15.53 -17.62
CA MET A 169 14.53 14.39 -18.29
C MET A 169 14.99 14.71 -19.72
N ASN A 170 14.42 15.73 -20.38
CA ASN A 170 14.87 16.17 -21.70
C ASN A 170 16.00 17.20 -21.59
N THR A 171 17.25 16.74 -21.72
CA THR A 171 18.45 17.61 -21.74
C THR A 171 18.59 18.45 -23.02
N ASN A 172 17.79 18.21 -24.08
CA ASN A 172 17.82 18.97 -25.33
C ASN A 172 16.49 19.69 -25.59
N GLN A 173 16.52 21.02 -25.49
CA GLN A 173 15.40 21.98 -25.52
C GLN A 173 14.60 22.06 -26.84
N THR A 174 14.79 21.17 -27.82
CA THR A 174 14.25 21.34 -29.19
C THR A 174 12.88 20.73 -29.47
N LEU A 175 12.23 20.05 -28.51
CA LEU A 175 10.91 19.42 -28.73
C LEU A 175 9.73 20.17 -28.10
N LEU A 176 9.97 21.27 -27.37
CA LEU A 176 8.91 22.04 -26.69
C LEU A 176 8.00 22.84 -27.63
N THR A 177 8.28 22.84 -28.94
CA THR A 177 7.44 23.44 -29.99
C THR A 177 6.52 22.44 -30.68
N ILE A 178 6.65 21.13 -30.41
CA ILE A 178 5.64 20.14 -30.82
C ILE A 178 4.49 20.25 -29.82
N ARG A 179 3.28 20.44 -30.33
CA ARG A 179 2.07 20.81 -29.57
C ARG A 179 2.02 20.10 -28.21
N ARG A 180 1.78 20.86 -27.14
CA ARG A 180 1.67 20.45 -25.73
C ARG A 180 0.77 19.23 -25.44
N ASN A 181 0.05 18.69 -26.43
CA ASN A 181 -0.82 17.52 -26.33
C ASN A 181 -0.21 16.23 -26.92
N ASP A 182 0.94 16.30 -27.60
CA ASP A 182 1.49 15.17 -28.37
C ASP A 182 2.64 14.44 -27.65
N ILE A 183 3.29 15.05 -26.66
CA ILE A 183 4.34 14.41 -25.85
C ILE A 183 3.72 13.86 -24.58
N LYS A 184 3.74 12.54 -24.43
CA LYS A 184 3.29 11.82 -23.22
C LYS A 184 4.48 11.20 -22.51
N LEU A 185 4.45 11.21 -21.18
CA LEU A 185 5.45 10.53 -20.38
C LEU A 185 5.39 9.03 -20.64
N ASP A 186 6.44 8.47 -21.25
CA ASP A 186 6.59 7.02 -21.38
C ASP A 186 7.08 6.41 -20.05
N PHE A 187 6.93 5.08 -19.93
CA PHE A 187 7.25 4.39 -18.68
C PHE A 187 8.74 4.38 -18.36
N ARG A 188 9.63 4.29 -19.36
CA ARG A 188 11.08 4.32 -19.15
C ARG A 188 11.49 5.68 -18.60
N THR A 189 11.05 6.77 -19.21
CA THR A 189 11.34 8.13 -18.74
C THR A 189 10.84 8.33 -17.30
N PHE A 190 9.67 7.80 -16.96
CA PHE A 190 9.17 7.82 -15.58
C PHE A 190 10.07 7.05 -14.59
N LEU A 191 10.56 5.86 -14.97
CA LEU A 191 11.49 5.09 -14.13
C LEU A 191 12.81 5.82 -13.94
N LEU A 192 13.39 6.35 -15.02
CA LEU A 192 14.65 7.11 -14.97
C LEU A 192 14.51 8.36 -14.11
N TYR A 193 13.36 9.03 -14.13
CA TYR A 193 13.06 10.14 -13.23
C TYR A 193 13.08 9.70 -11.75
N ILE A 194 12.46 8.57 -11.40
CA ILE A 194 12.48 8.06 -10.03
C ILE A 194 13.92 7.78 -9.60
N ILE A 195 14.71 7.11 -10.45
CA ILE A 195 16.11 6.76 -10.19
C ILE A 195 16.95 8.02 -10.01
N ASP A 196 16.79 9.00 -10.89
CA ASP A 196 17.49 10.28 -10.81
C ASP A 196 17.13 11.06 -9.52
N SER A 197 15.86 11.06 -9.10
CA SER A 197 15.46 11.62 -7.81
C SER A 197 16.10 10.90 -6.62
N ILE A 198 16.27 9.58 -6.69
CA ILE A 198 17.00 8.80 -5.65
C ILE A 198 18.48 9.19 -5.63
N LYS A 199 19.15 9.20 -6.79
CA LYS A 199 20.57 9.58 -6.92
C LYS A 199 20.86 10.96 -6.36
N ARG A 200 19.97 11.91 -6.62
CA ARG A 200 20.09 13.31 -6.16
C ARG A 200 19.56 13.53 -4.74
N ASN A 201 19.17 12.47 -4.03
CA ASN A 201 18.60 12.52 -2.68
C ASN A 201 17.45 13.53 -2.55
N GLN A 202 16.59 13.58 -3.58
CA GLN A 202 15.43 14.46 -3.61
C GLN A 202 14.29 13.91 -2.75
N LEU A 203 13.33 14.77 -2.43
CA LEU A 203 12.09 14.33 -1.81
C LEU A 203 11.32 13.42 -2.77
N ILE A 204 11.19 12.15 -2.41
CA ILE A 204 10.46 11.15 -3.20
C ILE A 204 8.96 11.31 -2.98
N ASN A 205 8.18 11.26 -4.07
CA ASN A 205 6.73 11.40 -3.98
C ASN A 205 6.11 10.23 -3.20
N SER A 206 5.14 10.55 -2.34
CA SER A 206 4.35 9.57 -1.56
C SER A 206 3.78 8.38 -2.34
N HIS A 207 3.57 8.52 -3.64
CA HIS A 207 3.03 7.45 -4.49
C HIS A 207 4.06 6.36 -4.85
N TRP A 208 5.35 6.68 -4.76
CA TRP A 208 6.47 5.77 -5.04
C TRP A 208 7.61 5.88 -4.00
N GLU A 209 7.34 6.35 -2.79
CA GLU A 209 8.30 6.26 -1.66
C GLU A 209 8.23 4.89 -0.99
N GLN A 210 9.30 4.41 -0.34
CA GLN A 210 9.28 3.13 0.39
C GLN A 210 8.12 3.03 1.40
N ILE A 211 7.41 1.90 1.42
CA ILE A 211 6.30 1.69 2.37
C ILE A 211 6.84 1.63 3.81
N VAL A 212 7.99 0.99 4.01
CA VAL A 212 8.56 0.78 5.36
C VAL A 212 8.83 2.11 6.09
N GLN A 213 9.28 3.13 5.35
CA GLN A 213 9.52 4.48 5.87
C GLN A 213 8.20 5.24 6.08
N ARG A 214 7.29 5.16 5.09
CA ARG A 214 5.99 5.85 5.10
C ARG A 214 5.12 5.46 6.28
N CYS A 215 5.17 4.19 6.67
CA CYS A 215 4.27 3.58 7.64
C CYS A 215 4.93 3.25 8.97
N ALA A 216 6.17 3.71 9.19
CA ALA A 216 6.93 3.45 10.40
C ALA A 216 6.90 1.98 10.84
N PHE A 217 7.19 1.09 9.88
CA PHE A 217 7.15 -0.35 10.10
C PHE A 217 8.01 -0.78 11.30
N CYS A 218 9.16 -0.14 11.48
CA CYS A 218 10.07 -0.39 12.59
C CYS A 218 9.53 0.09 13.96
N SER A 219 8.56 1.01 13.97
CA SER A 219 8.01 1.62 15.18
C SER A 219 6.58 1.20 15.49
N ILE A 220 5.90 0.49 14.59
CA ILE A 220 4.53 -0.01 14.76
C ILE A 220 4.52 -1.52 14.61
N ASP A 221 4.03 -2.20 15.65
CA ASP A 221 3.85 -3.66 15.58
C ASP A 221 2.49 -3.97 14.94
N TYR A 222 2.48 -4.30 13.65
CA TYR A 222 1.26 -4.57 12.90
C TYR A 222 0.74 -5.99 13.18
N ASN A 223 -0.53 -6.13 13.55
CA ASN A 223 -1.16 -7.44 13.76
C ASN A 223 -1.42 -8.19 12.44
N LEU A 224 -1.49 -7.47 11.32
CA LEU A 224 -1.68 -8.05 9.99
C LEU A 224 -0.95 -7.22 8.95
N ILE A 225 -0.18 -7.88 8.09
CA ILE A 225 0.39 -7.30 6.87
C ILE A 225 -0.21 -8.08 5.70
N GLY A 226 -1.16 -7.46 4.98
CA GLY A 226 -1.82 -8.08 3.85
C GLY A 226 -1.18 -7.67 2.52
N LYS A 227 -0.98 -8.64 1.62
CA LYS A 227 -0.44 -8.38 0.27
C LYS A 227 -1.57 -8.25 -0.72
N ILE A 228 -1.62 -7.16 -1.50
CA ILE A 228 -2.78 -6.95 -2.37
C ILE A 228 -2.80 -7.90 -3.59
N GLU A 229 -1.69 -8.53 -3.93
CA GLU A 229 -1.57 -9.55 -4.97
C GLU A 229 -2.45 -10.76 -4.63
N ASN A 230 -2.50 -11.10 -3.34
CA ASN A 230 -3.30 -12.21 -2.79
C ASN A 230 -4.58 -11.72 -2.12
N PHE A 231 -5.00 -10.47 -2.39
CA PHE A 231 -6.03 -9.80 -1.60
C PHE A 231 -7.36 -10.54 -1.56
N HIS A 232 -7.66 -11.41 -2.53
CA HIS A 232 -8.88 -12.22 -2.45
C HIS A 232 -8.95 -13.09 -1.18
N GLN A 233 -7.81 -13.65 -0.73
CA GLN A 233 -7.73 -14.45 0.48
C GLN A 233 -7.66 -13.56 1.74
N ASP A 234 -6.80 -12.54 1.73
CA ASP A 234 -6.62 -11.61 2.86
C ASP A 234 -7.85 -10.75 3.14
N LYS A 235 -8.62 -10.41 2.09
CA LYS A 235 -9.90 -9.70 2.18
C LYS A 235 -10.88 -10.42 3.09
N LYS A 236 -10.97 -11.75 3.03
CA LYS A 236 -11.92 -12.49 3.87
C LYS A 236 -11.54 -12.41 5.34
N PHE A 237 -10.25 -12.51 5.67
CA PHE A 237 -9.76 -12.37 7.03
C PHE A 237 -9.93 -10.94 7.56
N LEU A 238 -9.52 -9.93 6.77
CA LEU A 238 -9.69 -8.53 7.12
C LEU A 238 -11.17 -8.18 7.34
N LEU A 239 -12.06 -8.56 6.41
CA LEU A 239 -13.50 -8.35 6.57
C LEU A 239 -14.05 -9.08 7.78
N LYS A 240 -13.59 -10.31 8.06
CA LYS A 240 -14.02 -11.03 9.27
C LYS A 240 -13.62 -10.27 10.53
N LYS A 241 -12.39 -9.76 10.63
CA LYS A 241 -11.93 -8.97 11.77
C LYS A 241 -12.69 -7.66 11.91
N LEU A 242 -12.89 -6.93 10.82
CA LEU A 242 -13.67 -5.69 10.83
C LEU A 242 -15.14 -5.94 11.21
N ASN A 243 -15.73 -7.04 10.76
CA ASN A 243 -17.10 -7.43 11.11
C ASN A 243 -17.21 -8.03 12.53
N GLN A 244 -16.15 -8.62 13.10
CA GLN A 244 -16.17 -9.09 14.50
C GLN A 244 -16.28 -7.93 15.48
N ASN A 245 -15.69 -6.79 15.15
CA ASN A 245 -15.83 -5.56 15.93
C ASN A 245 -17.16 -4.85 15.65
N TYR A 246 -18.04 -5.41 14.80
CA TYR A 246 -19.23 -4.73 14.33
C TYR A 246 -20.46 -5.63 14.22
N ASN A 247 -21.44 -5.39 15.08
CA ASN A 247 -22.63 -6.23 15.21
C ASN A 247 -23.82 -5.83 14.30
N LYS A 248 -23.66 -4.88 13.35
CA LYS A 248 -24.83 -4.29 12.64
C LYS A 248 -24.88 -4.46 11.11
N ILE A 249 -23.77 -4.45 10.36
CA ILE A 249 -23.78 -4.59 8.88
C ILE A 249 -22.54 -5.39 8.40
N ILE A 250 -22.71 -6.34 7.48
CA ILE A 250 -21.59 -7.07 6.89
C ILE A 250 -20.86 -6.15 5.90
N LEU A 251 -19.63 -5.74 6.25
CA LEU A 251 -18.73 -5.01 5.37
C LEU A 251 -18.39 -5.84 4.13
N LYS A 252 -18.54 -5.24 2.94
CA LYS A 252 -18.17 -5.83 1.65
C LYS A 252 -17.40 -4.80 0.84
N PHE A 253 -16.27 -5.20 0.25
CA PHE A 253 -15.59 -4.34 -0.70
C PHE A 253 -16.48 -4.08 -1.93
N PRO A 254 -16.44 -2.87 -2.51
CA PRO A 254 -17.24 -2.53 -3.68
C PRO A 254 -16.90 -3.45 -4.87
N SER A 255 -17.94 -4.04 -5.46
CA SER A 255 -17.85 -5.07 -6.52
C SER A 255 -17.39 -4.51 -7.87
N LYS A 256 -17.85 -3.30 -8.25
CA LYS A 256 -17.67 -2.75 -9.61
C LYS A 256 -16.22 -2.44 -10.02
N GLU A 257 -15.28 -2.37 -9.09
CA GLU A 257 -13.93 -1.86 -9.38
C GLU A 257 -12.79 -2.85 -9.20
N ILE A 258 -12.96 -3.89 -8.38
CA ILE A 258 -11.95 -4.95 -8.27
C ILE A 258 -11.84 -5.66 -9.64
N ASP A 259 -12.97 -5.89 -10.31
CA ASP A 259 -13.02 -6.56 -11.63
C ASP A 259 -12.49 -5.69 -12.79
N LYS A 260 -12.38 -4.37 -12.62
CA LYS A 260 -11.70 -3.48 -13.59
C LYS A 260 -10.24 -3.22 -13.22
N GLN A 261 -9.87 -3.31 -11.94
CA GLN A 261 -8.48 -3.20 -11.48
C GLN A 261 -7.64 -4.45 -11.75
N SER A 262 -8.26 -5.64 -11.83
CA SER A 262 -7.58 -6.85 -12.30
C SER A 262 -7.00 -6.68 -13.71
N LYS A 263 -7.61 -5.85 -14.57
CA LYS A 263 -7.05 -5.46 -15.88
C LYS A 263 -5.91 -4.41 -15.80
N LYS A 264 -5.71 -3.75 -14.65
CA LYS A 264 -4.68 -2.73 -14.40
C LYS A 264 -3.45 -3.28 -13.67
N GLN A 265 -3.51 -4.53 -13.23
CA GLN A 265 -2.34 -5.25 -12.74
C GLN A 265 -1.64 -5.83 -13.95
N ILE A 266 -0.32 -5.66 -14.00
CA ILE A 266 0.50 -6.54 -14.82
C ILE A 266 0.29 -7.95 -14.23
N LEU A 267 -0.32 -8.86 -14.99
CA LEU A 267 -0.47 -10.27 -14.61
C LEU A 267 0.83 -11.04 -14.86
N LEU A 268 1.94 -10.48 -14.42
CA LEU A 268 3.25 -11.13 -14.43
C LEU A 268 3.52 -11.62 -13.01
N ASN A 269 4.17 -12.78 -12.93
CA ASN A 269 4.79 -13.18 -11.67
C ASN A 269 5.96 -12.25 -11.32
N ASP A 270 6.49 -12.36 -10.11
CA ASP A 270 7.54 -11.47 -9.61
C ASP A 270 8.75 -11.47 -10.55
N SER A 271 9.27 -12.64 -10.97
CA SER A 271 10.43 -12.73 -11.87
C SER A 271 10.21 -12.08 -13.24
N GLN A 272 9.03 -12.26 -13.84
CA GLN A 272 8.67 -11.62 -15.12
C GLN A 272 8.53 -10.09 -14.97
N LEU A 273 7.99 -9.62 -13.85
CA LEU A 273 7.87 -8.19 -13.56
C LEU A 273 9.25 -7.55 -13.37
N ILE A 274 10.14 -8.24 -12.68
CA ILE A 274 11.53 -7.84 -12.48
C ILE A 274 12.22 -7.72 -13.84
N GLN A 275 12.09 -8.73 -14.71
CA GLN A 275 12.67 -8.69 -16.06
C GLN A 275 12.10 -7.53 -16.88
N PHE A 276 10.79 -7.30 -16.84
CA PHE A 276 10.16 -6.17 -17.52
C PHE A 276 10.75 -4.81 -17.09
N PHE A 277 11.00 -4.62 -15.79
CA PHE A 277 11.63 -3.39 -15.29
C PHE A 277 13.09 -3.26 -15.76
N ARG A 278 13.87 -4.35 -15.69
CA ARG A 278 15.25 -4.37 -16.20
C ARG A 278 15.32 -4.04 -17.69
N ASP A 279 14.49 -4.70 -18.51
CA ASP A 279 14.40 -4.49 -19.96
C ASP A 279 13.91 -3.07 -20.31
N THR A 280 13.11 -2.46 -19.44
CA THR A 280 12.64 -1.08 -19.62
C THR A 280 13.76 -0.07 -19.30
N ILE A 281 14.58 -0.32 -18.28
CA ILE A 281 15.65 0.59 -17.83
C ILE A 281 16.92 0.45 -18.69
N GLN A 282 17.27 -0.75 -19.14
CA GLN A 282 18.40 -1.05 -20.06
C GLN A 282 19.78 -0.55 -19.59
N ASN A 283 19.92 -0.21 -18.31
CA ASN A 283 21.17 0.16 -17.66
C ASN A 283 21.20 -0.53 -16.30
N ASP A 284 22.21 -1.37 -16.08
CA ASP A 284 22.25 -2.22 -14.88
C ASP A 284 22.52 -1.41 -13.60
N ASP A 285 23.35 -0.36 -13.66
CA ASP A 285 23.61 0.52 -12.50
C ASP A 285 22.33 1.25 -12.05
N ASP A 286 21.55 1.77 -13.02
CA ASP A 286 20.26 2.41 -12.79
C ASP A 286 19.24 1.43 -12.20
N PHE A 287 19.25 0.19 -12.70
CA PHE A 287 18.40 -0.88 -12.19
C PHE A 287 18.79 -1.24 -10.75
N GLU A 288 20.09 -1.41 -10.47
CA GLU A 288 20.62 -1.69 -9.13
C GLU A 288 20.23 -0.60 -8.13
N ILE A 289 20.34 0.67 -8.49
CA ILE A 289 19.90 1.79 -7.64
C ILE A 289 18.42 1.70 -7.28
N LEU A 290 17.58 1.33 -8.25
CA LEU A 290 16.16 1.13 -7.99
C LEU A 290 15.93 -0.06 -7.05
N ILE A 291 16.67 -1.17 -7.22
CA ILE A 291 16.59 -2.34 -6.34
C ILE A 291 17.01 -1.99 -4.92
N ASP A 292 18.18 -1.37 -4.76
CA ASP A 292 18.70 -1.00 -3.45
C ASP A 292 17.79 -0.03 -2.71
N TYR A 293 17.20 0.93 -3.43
CA TYR A 293 16.20 1.81 -2.84
C TYR A 293 14.99 1.04 -2.30
N TYR A 294 14.49 0.02 -3.00
CA TYR A 294 13.32 -0.75 -2.57
C TYR A 294 13.64 -2.01 -1.76
N LYS A 295 14.92 -2.33 -1.55
CA LYS A 295 15.40 -3.49 -0.79
C LYS A 295 14.74 -3.64 0.59
N PRO A 296 14.52 -2.56 1.37
CA PRO A 296 13.77 -2.66 2.61
C PRO A 296 12.34 -3.17 2.45
N ASP A 297 11.61 -2.71 1.43
CA ASP A 297 10.25 -3.18 1.15
C ASP A 297 10.26 -4.65 0.70
N PHE A 298 11.24 -5.04 -0.15
CA PHE A 298 11.37 -6.44 -0.57
C PHE A 298 11.61 -7.37 0.62
N GLN A 299 12.56 -7.04 1.48
CA GLN A 299 12.94 -7.85 2.63
C GLN A 299 11.85 -7.90 3.71
N LEU A 300 11.34 -6.73 4.13
CA LEU A 300 10.39 -6.66 5.25
C LEU A 300 9.00 -7.22 4.90
N PHE A 301 8.63 -7.22 3.63
CA PHE A 301 7.37 -7.82 3.18
C PHE A 301 7.56 -9.17 2.48
N ASN A 302 8.76 -9.76 2.52
CA ASN A 302 9.05 -11.08 1.98
C ASN A 302 8.64 -11.21 0.50
N TYR A 303 9.06 -10.27 -0.33
CA TYR A 303 9.01 -10.36 -1.79
C TYR A 303 10.34 -10.93 -2.31
N GLU A 304 10.31 -11.49 -3.52
CA GLU A 304 11.55 -11.90 -4.21
C GLU A 304 12.43 -10.65 -4.41
N ILE A 305 13.68 -10.72 -3.93
CA ILE A 305 14.67 -9.68 -4.17
C ILE A 305 15.29 -9.97 -5.54
N PRO A 306 15.29 -9.01 -6.47
CA PRO A 306 15.90 -9.21 -7.77
C PRO A 306 17.39 -9.55 -7.64
N ASN A 307 17.80 -10.67 -8.23
CA ASN A 307 19.22 -10.99 -8.39
C ASN A 307 19.78 -10.09 -9.50
N LEU A 308 20.92 -9.44 -9.22
CA LEU A 308 21.57 -8.52 -10.15
C LEU A 308 22.21 -9.24 -11.34
#